data_AF-A0A7Y2E875-F1
#
_entry.id   AF-A0A7Y2E875-F1
#
_cell.length_a   1.000
_cell.length_b   1.000
_cell.length_c   1.000
_cell.angle_alpha   90.00
_cell.angle_beta   90.00
_cell.angle_gamma   90.00
#
_symmetry.space_group_name_H-M   'P 1'
#
loop_
_entity.id
_entity.type
_entity.pdbx_description
1 polymer ?
#
loop_
_entity_poly.entity_id
_entity_poly.type
_entity_poly.pdbx_seq_one_letter_code
_entity_poly.pdbx_strand_id
1 'polypeptide(L)'
;GTAIMSYTDGLMEQKMRSGEQLGEDGVVRVASKAYGTENPVQSVIEKVLDESIEKRFADDIMIFWLERETLRERQTPRWFSPFKDAAVRKSAG
;
A
#
# COMPACT_ATOMS: atom_id res chain seq x y z
N GLY A 1 -1.24 -4.49 -8.14
CA GLY A 1 0.20 -4.19 -8.11
C GLY A 1 0.87 -5.00 -7.01
N THR A 2 1.89 -4.44 -6.38
CA THR A 2 2.57 -5.00 -5.20
C THR A 2 2.91 -3.84 -4.27
N ALA A 3 2.80 -4.04 -2.96
CA ALA A 3 3.19 -3.04 -1.97
C ALA A 3 4.18 -3.61 -0.95
N ILE A 4 5.00 -2.73 -0.41
CA ILE A 4 5.86 -2.94 0.74
C ILE A 4 5.40 -1.96 1.81
N MET A 5 5.18 -2.47 3.02
CA MET A 5 4.88 -1.66 4.19
C MET A 5 5.96 -1.90 5.24
N SER A 6 6.54 -0.83 5.77
CA SER A 6 7.38 -0.87 6.98
C SER A 6 6.74 -0.05 8.08
N TYR A 7 6.91 -0.50 9.31
CA TYR A 7 6.25 0.07 10.48
C TYR A 7 7.11 -0.08 11.73
N THR A 8 6.86 0.75 12.74
CA THR A 8 7.41 0.57 14.10
C THR A 8 6.60 -0.44 14.90
N ASP A 9 7.23 -1.06 15.88
CA ASP A 9 6.63 -2.00 16.84
C ASP A 9 5.39 -1.44 17.56
N GLY A 10 5.34 -0.13 17.81
CA GLY A 10 4.16 0.54 18.38
C GLY A 10 2.84 0.24 17.64
N LEU A 11 2.87 -0.05 16.33
CA LEU A 11 1.68 -0.49 15.59
C LEU A 11 1.25 -1.92 15.99
N MET A 12 2.21 -2.82 16.12
CA MET A 12 2.00 -4.23 16.43
C MET A 12 1.55 -4.43 17.88
N GLU A 13 2.10 -3.61 18.79
CA GLU A 13 1.81 -3.64 20.21
C GLU A 13 0.47 -2.98 20.59
N GLN A 14 -0.21 -2.36 19.63
CA GLN A 14 -1.48 -1.66 19.84
C GLN A 14 -2.52 -2.57 20.51
N LYS A 15 -3.11 -2.08 21.61
CA LYS A 15 -4.12 -2.82 22.37
C LYS A 15 -5.49 -2.78 21.68
N MET A 16 -6.02 -3.97 21.42
CA MET A 16 -7.29 -4.17 20.73
C MET A 16 -8.43 -4.32 21.74
N ARG A 17 -9.69 -4.16 21.31
CA ARG A 17 -10.87 -4.38 22.17
C ARG A 17 -10.96 -5.81 22.72
N SER A 18 -10.31 -6.78 22.07
CA SER A 18 -10.20 -8.16 22.57
C SER A 18 -9.34 -8.24 23.84
N GLY A 19 -8.56 -7.20 24.17
CA GLY A 19 -7.56 -7.22 25.24
C GLY A 19 -6.18 -7.69 24.77
N GLU A 20 -6.09 -8.29 23.58
CA GLU A 20 -4.84 -8.71 22.96
C GLU A 20 -4.17 -7.53 22.23
N GLN A 21 -2.90 -7.72 21.85
CA GLN A 21 -2.21 -6.82 20.94
C GLN A 21 -2.64 -7.09 19.50
N LEU A 22 -2.44 -6.13 18.59
CA LEU A 22 -2.73 -6.31 17.18
C LEU A 22 -1.94 -7.50 16.60
N GLY A 23 -0.65 -7.58 16.93
CA GLY A 23 0.26 -8.61 16.45
C GLY A 23 0.52 -8.53 14.94
N GLU A 24 1.50 -9.28 14.46
CA GLU A 24 1.89 -9.38 13.05
C GLU A 24 0.73 -9.80 12.16
N ASP A 25 -0.05 -10.79 12.59
CA ASP A 25 -1.24 -11.26 11.86
C ASP A 25 -2.29 -10.15 11.73
N GLY A 26 -2.43 -9.31 12.76
CA GLY A 26 -3.27 -8.12 12.72
C GLY A 26 -2.76 -7.09 11.73
N VAL A 27 -1.46 -6.83 11.72
CA VAL A 27 -0.82 -5.90 10.78
C VAL A 27 -1.02 -6.37 9.33
N VAL A 28 -0.78 -7.65 9.05
CA VAL A 28 -1.00 -8.25 7.72
C VAL A 28 -2.46 -8.13 7.30
N ARG A 29 -3.39 -8.41 8.21
CA ARG A 29 -4.83 -8.31 7.96
C ARG A 29 -5.25 -6.88 7.60
N VAL A 30 -4.81 -5.86 8.35
CA VAL A 30 -5.18 -4.47 8.06
C VAL A 30 -4.50 -3.94 6.80
N ALA A 31 -3.22 -4.29 6.56
CA ALA A 31 -2.51 -3.93 5.34
C ALA A 31 -3.18 -4.52 4.09
N SER A 32 -3.64 -5.78 4.16
CA SER A 32 -4.37 -6.44 3.07
C SER A 32 -5.69 -5.73 2.75
N LYS A 33 -6.38 -5.21 3.77
CA LYS A 33 -7.62 -4.44 3.59
C LYS A 33 -7.37 -3.01 3.07
N ALA A 34 -6.19 -2.46 3.29
CA ALA A 34 -5.79 -1.12 2.83
C ALA A 34 -5.22 -1.14 1.39
N TYR A 35 -4.72 -2.30 0.95
CA TYR A 35 -4.16 -2.48 -0.39
C TYR A 35 -5.17 -2.08 -1.48
N GLY A 36 -4.75 -1.21 -2.41
CA GLY A 36 -5.58 -0.72 -3.52
C GLY A 36 -6.57 0.40 -3.15
N THR A 37 -6.60 0.85 -1.89
CA THR A 37 -7.36 2.05 -1.51
C THR A 37 -6.62 3.33 -1.93
N GLU A 38 -7.34 4.44 -2.00
CA GLU A 38 -6.76 5.72 -2.43
C GLU A 38 -5.74 6.27 -1.41
N ASN A 39 -5.96 6.00 -0.11
CA ASN A 39 -5.08 6.41 0.98
C ASN A 39 -4.77 5.20 1.89
N PRO A 40 -3.83 4.32 1.51
CA PRO A 40 -3.60 3.06 2.22
C PRO A 40 -3.13 3.25 3.67
N VAL A 41 -2.23 4.22 3.92
CA VAL A 41 -1.76 4.51 5.29
C VAL A 41 -2.91 4.97 6.18
N GLN A 42 -3.75 5.88 5.69
CA GLN A 42 -4.93 6.34 6.43
C GLN A 42 -5.91 5.18 6.69
N SER A 43 -6.11 4.31 5.70
CA SER A 43 -6.99 3.14 5.85
C SER A 43 -6.48 2.17 6.91
N VAL A 44 -5.16 1.96 7.01
CA VAL A 44 -4.57 1.16 8.10
C VAL A 44 -4.84 1.80 9.46
N ILE A 45 -4.56 3.10 9.59
CA ILE A 45 -4.76 3.86 10.84
C ILE A 45 -6.21 3.75 11.32
N GLU A 46 -7.17 4.05 10.44
CA GLU A 46 -8.59 4.03 10.78
C GLU A 46 -9.05 2.64 11.21
N LYS A 47 -8.67 1.59 10.47
CA LYS A 47 -9.06 0.21 10.80
C LYS A 47 -8.48 -0.24 12.14
N VAL A 48 -7.22 0.10 12.42
CA VAL A 48 -6.61 -0.24 13.71
C VAL A 48 -7.35 0.48 14.83
N LEU A 49 -7.56 1.80 14.73
CA LEU A 49 -8.29 2.57 15.74
C LEU A 49 -9.75 2.13 15.88
N ASP A 50 -10.38 1.60 14.84
CA ASP A 50 -11.70 0.97 14.89
C ASP A 50 -11.75 -0.31 15.71
N GLU A 51 -10.67 -1.08 15.70
CA GLU A 51 -10.54 -2.31 16.48
C GLU A 51 -9.84 -2.08 17.85
N SER A 52 -9.24 -0.90 18.08
CA SER A 52 -8.53 -0.53 19.33
C SER A 52 -9.45 -0.34 20.53
N ILE A 53 -8.93 -0.65 21.72
CA ILE A 53 -9.61 -0.42 22.99
C ILE A 53 -9.91 1.08 23.22
N GLU A 54 -8.95 1.93 22.87
CA GLU A 54 -9.08 3.38 22.84
C GLU A 54 -8.88 3.91 21.42
N LYS A 55 -9.52 5.02 21.08
CA LYS A 55 -9.39 5.70 19.77
C LYS A 55 -8.09 6.50 19.64
N ARG A 56 -6.97 5.94 20.11
CA ARG A 56 -5.62 6.50 20.00
C ARG A 56 -4.57 5.40 20.03
N PHE A 57 -3.39 5.71 19.50
CA PHE A 57 -2.23 4.85 19.67
C PHE A 57 -1.65 4.96 21.08
N ALA A 58 -1.21 3.83 21.62
CA ALA A 58 -0.60 3.76 22.94
C ALA A 58 0.88 4.19 22.94
N ASP A 59 1.52 4.13 21.76
CA ASP A 59 2.91 4.45 21.54
C ASP A 59 3.08 5.25 20.23
N ASP A 60 4.27 5.78 20.00
CA ASP A 60 4.63 6.45 18.76
C ASP A 60 4.63 5.47 17.59
N ILE A 61 3.94 5.85 16.51
CA ILE A 61 3.85 5.04 15.31
C ILE A 61 4.45 5.76 14.10
N MET A 62 5.18 4.99 13.29
CA MET A 62 5.57 5.41 11.95
C MET A 62 5.17 4.30 10.98
N ILE A 63 4.47 4.66 9.91
CA ILE A 63 4.08 3.74 8.83
C ILE A 63 4.58 4.31 7.52
N PHE A 64 5.34 3.51 6.78
CA PHE A 64 5.76 3.82 5.43
C PHE A 64 5.16 2.82 4.45
N TRP A 65 4.56 3.34 3.38
CA TRP A 65 3.90 2.55 2.36
C TRP A 65 4.48 2.87 0.99
N LEU A 66 5.02 1.84 0.32
CA LEU A 66 5.49 1.92 -1.05
C LEU A 66 4.71 0.94 -1.91
N GLU A 67 3.93 1.45 -2.85
CA GLU A 67 3.18 0.64 -3.78
C GLU A 67 3.67 0.84 -5.22
N ARG A 68 3.85 -0.27 -5.93
CA ARG A 68 4.00 -0.24 -7.37
C ARG A 68 2.66 0.08 -7.99
N GLU A 69 2.54 1.30 -8.52
CA GLU A 69 1.42 1.65 -9.37
C GLU A 69 1.34 0.71 -10.58
N THR A 70 0.28 -0.07 -10.64
CA THR A 70 -0.15 -0.68 -11.89
C THR A 70 -0.85 0.39 -12.69
N LEU A 71 -0.11 1.02 -13.61
CA LEU A 71 -0.57 1.96 -14.63
C LEU A 71 -2.10 2.17 -14.60
N ARG A 72 -2.59 3.13 -13.80
CA ARG A 72 -3.78 3.88 -14.22
C ARG A 72 -3.34 4.53 -15.51
N GLU A 73 -3.71 3.94 -16.66
CA GLU A 73 -3.38 4.35 -18.02
C GLU A 73 -2.36 5.50 -18.05
N ARG A 74 -1.06 5.20 -18.02
CA ARG A 74 -0.11 6.23 -18.45
C ARG A 74 -0.49 6.49 -19.90
N GLN A 75 -1.08 7.65 -20.17
CA GLN A 75 -1.06 8.25 -21.49
C GLN A 75 0.40 8.53 -21.81
N THR A 76 1.17 7.49 -22.13
CA THR A 76 2.48 7.65 -22.75
C THR A 76 2.17 8.40 -24.05
N PRO A 77 2.64 9.64 -24.22
CA PRO A 77 2.38 10.36 -25.44
C PRO A 77 2.86 9.50 -26.61
N ARG A 78 2.00 9.31 -27.62
CA ARG A 78 2.24 8.36 -28.73
C ARG A 78 3.57 8.58 -29.49
N TRP A 79 4.24 9.71 -29.25
CA TRP A 79 5.53 10.10 -29.83
C TRP A 79 6.78 9.54 -29.11
N PHE A 80 6.64 8.97 -27.90
CA PHE A 80 7.77 8.42 -27.13
C PHE A 80 7.75 6.88 -27.03
N SER A 81 7.51 6.18 -28.14
CA SER A 81 7.63 4.72 -28.18
C SER A 81 8.95 4.32 -28.85
N PRO A 82 9.99 3.91 -28.10
CA PRO A 82 11.30 3.53 -28.65
C PRO A 82 11.27 2.25 -29.50
N PHE A 83 10.09 1.62 -29.64
CA PHE A 83 9.89 0.37 -30.37
C PHE A 83 9.21 0.53 -31.73
N LYS A 84 8.75 1.74 -32.11
CA LYS A 84 8.10 1.95 -33.43
C LYS A 84 9.07 2.02 -34.60
N ASP A 85 10.29 2.53 -34.39
CA ASP A 85 11.26 2.68 -35.48
C ASP A 85 11.80 1.35 -36.01
N ALA A 86 11.70 0.28 -35.20
CA ALA A 86 12.12 -1.06 -35.61
C ALA A 86 11.12 -1.75 -36.56
N ALA A 87 9.84 -1.34 -36.57
CA ALA A 87 8.80 -1.99 -37.35
C ALA A 87 8.75 -1.52 -38.82
N VAL A 88 9.22 -0.31 -39.12
CA VAL A 88 9.11 0.28 -40.47
C VAL A 88 10.14 -0.28 -41.46
N ARG A 89 11.24 -0.88 -40.98
CA ARG A 89 12.33 -1.38 -41.86
C ARG A 89 12.12 -2.77 -42.46
N LYS A 90 11.01 -3.48 -42.19
CA LYS A 90 10.78 -4.85 -42.67
C LYS A 90 9.78 -5.02 -43.82
N SER A 91 9.21 -3.93 -44.36
CA SER A 91 8.19 -4.01 -45.44
C SER A 91 8.58 -3.32 -46.75
N ALA A 92 9.87 -3.06 -46.97
CA ALA A 92 10.40 -2.71 -48.29
C ALA A 92 11.25 -3.88 -48.80
N GLY A 93 10.56 -4.90 -49.30
CA GLY A 93 11.10 -6.00 -50.09
C GLY A 93 10.20 -6.21 -51.28
#